data_AF-A0ABD7V397-F1
#
_entry.id   AF-A0ABD7V397-F1
#
_cell.length_a   1.000
_cell.length_b   1.000
_cell.length_c   1.000
_cell.angle_alpha   90.00
_cell.angle_beta   90.00
_cell.angle_gamma   90.00
#
_symmetry.space_group_name_H-M   'P 1'
#
loop_
_entity.id
_entity.type
_entity.pdbx_description
1 polymer ?
#
loop_
_entity_poly.entity_id
_entity_poly.type
_entity_poly.pdbx_seq_one_letter_code
_entity_poly.pdbx_strand_id
1 'polypeptide(L)'
;MAAAGVALVAVTGLVVGQGLAGAEPEPPAPAPAAPASPAPAAPPAAPAPPGTSASPAPSAPRSEAPRSEAPRSEAPRPPAPAPAAAPVPPGKVVNTFWYTDRRVALWVYSPSMNTNIQVQILLARDWYAKPKEKFPQLTMLDGLRARDDQSGWVINTKIIDFYKDKNVNVILPIGGESSFYTDWKEPDRGKNYKWETFLIRELPPILENEWRSTDVRGIEGLSMGGSAAMMLAARNPGFYKFAASFSGILQLSSFGMPQAIQFALRDGGGYDSMKMFGPPSDPAWKEHDPYVLADKLQGTSLYVSSGNGMVGPHDKPSDIPLLATNYSGVGLEMLSRVTSQQFAIQLNRKGIPGQAVYRPSGTHTWPYWEFEMIQAWPQAAAALGISNDAVACRVDDAFRKLWDANKGILGGCLTPSYPVPGGKAQDFFNGRIFSGPKGPRFVTGAIGGAYTAAGGPGGRLGKPVSNEEPTRDGKGRVNFFEHGRIEWTAKDGAKVLK
;
A
#
# COMPACT_ATOMS: atom_id res chain seq x y z
N MET A 1 -17.82 -34.06 52.13
CA MET A 1 -18.97 -33.44 52.81
C MET A 1 -18.80 -31.93 52.78
N ALA A 2 -19.83 -31.23 52.30
CA ALA A 2 -20.17 -29.79 52.29
C ALA A 2 -19.03 -28.74 52.14
N ALA A 3 -18.92 -27.96 51.05
CA ALA A 3 -19.85 -26.98 50.45
C ALA A 3 -20.13 -25.73 51.32
N ALA A 4 -19.70 -24.56 50.83
CA ALA A 4 -20.33 -23.27 51.11
C ALA A 4 -20.00 -22.29 49.96
N GLY A 5 -20.91 -22.21 48.99
CA GLY A 5 -21.00 -21.10 48.05
C GLY A 5 -22.01 -20.08 48.59
N VAL A 6 -21.72 -18.79 48.40
CA VAL A 6 -22.64 -17.70 48.73
C VAL A 6 -23.21 -17.14 47.44
N ALA A 7 -24.55 -17.17 47.36
CA ALA A 7 -25.37 -16.77 46.23
C ALA A 7 -25.55 -15.24 46.18
N LEU A 8 -25.54 -14.70 44.96
CA LEU A 8 -25.95 -13.32 44.66
C LEU A 8 -27.44 -13.32 44.28
N VAL A 9 -28.24 -12.58 45.03
CA VAL A 9 -29.70 -12.47 44.88
C VAL A 9 -30.04 -11.54 43.72
N ALA A 10 -30.83 -12.04 42.76
CA ALA A 10 -31.49 -11.25 41.73
C ALA A 10 -32.84 -10.74 42.27
N VAL A 11 -33.08 -9.43 42.14
CA VAL A 11 -34.40 -8.82 42.38
C VAL A 11 -34.95 -8.37 41.04
N THR A 12 -36.00 -9.06 40.61
CA THR A 12 -36.92 -8.65 39.54
C THR A 12 -38.08 -7.87 40.17
N GLY A 13 -38.39 -6.69 39.63
CA GLY A 13 -39.56 -5.90 39.98
C GLY A 13 -40.18 -5.30 38.73
N LEU A 14 -41.28 -5.90 38.27
CA LEU A 14 -42.12 -5.47 37.16
C LEU A 14 -43.18 -4.49 37.70
N VAL A 15 -43.31 -3.31 37.12
CA VAL A 15 -44.54 -2.50 37.21
C VAL A 15 -44.87 -1.97 35.82
N VAL A 16 -46.05 -2.36 35.33
CA VAL A 16 -46.70 -1.88 34.10
C VAL A 16 -47.66 -0.75 34.47
N GLY A 17 -47.68 0.33 33.70
CA GLY A 17 -48.64 1.43 33.87
C GLY A 17 -48.49 2.58 32.87
N GLN A 18 -49.01 2.35 31.66
CA GLN A 18 -49.64 3.30 30.71
C GLN A 18 -49.18 4.77 30.62
N GLY A 19 -48.60 5.12 29.47
CA GLY A 19 -49.20 6.04 28.50
C GLY A 19 -49.04 7.55 28.71
N LEU A 20 -48.09 8.17 28.01
CA LEU A 20 -48.24 9.52 27.43
C LEU A 20 -47.48 9.61 26.11
N ALA A 21 -48.19 10.10 25.08
CA ALA A 21 -47.68 10.40 23.75
C ALA A 21 -46.68 11.57 23.79
N GLY A 22 -45.66 11.53 22.92
CA GLY A 22 -44.72 12.64 22.75
C GLY A 22 -43.70 12.42 21.63
N ALA A 23 -44.00 13.03 20.48
CA ALA A 23 -43.11 13.57 19.45
C ALA A 23 -41.99 12.69 18.83
N GLU A 24 -42.12 12.45 17.52
CA GLU A 24 -41.00 12.12 16.62
C GLU A 24 -39.92 13.21 16.67
N PRO A 25 -38.61 12.85 16.66
CA PRO A 25 -37.56 13.82 16.50
C PRO A 25 -37.47 14.28 15.03
N GLU A 26 -37.57 15.60 14.85
CA GLU A 26 -37.41 16.34 13.61
C GLU A 26 -36.03 16.08 12.95
N PRO A 27 -35.93 16.02 11.61
CA PRO A 27 -34.64 15.85 10.93
C PRO A 27 -33.74 17.07 11.13
N PRO A 28 -32.41 16.89 11.22
CA PRO A 28 -31.48 18.00 11.45
C PRO A 28 -31.44 18.96 10.25
N ALA A 29 -31.42 20.26 10.57
CA ALA A 29 -31.33 21.36 9.61
C ALA A 29 -30.06 21.28 8.73
N PRO A 30 -30.10 21.74 7.47
CA PRO A 30 -28.94 21.74 6.58
C PRO A 30 -27.85 22.69 7.07
N ALA A 31 -26.59 22.26 6.95
CA ALA A 31 -25.42 23.03 7.34
C ALA A 31 -25.30 24.36 6.55
N PRO A 32 -24.84 25.46 7.18
CA PRO A 32 -24.66 26.72 6.49
C PRO A 32 -23.52 26.66 5.46
N ALA A 33 -23.72 27.32 4.33
CA ALA A 33 -22.76 27.42 3.24
C ALA A 33 -21.45 28.08 3.68
N ALA A 34 -20.31 27.54 3.22
CA ALA A 34 -18.99 28.07 3.49
C ALA A 34 -18.80 29.48 2.87
N PRO A 35 -18.13 30.42 3.55
CA PRO A 35 -17.82 31.73 2.98
C PRO A 35 -16.76 31.63 1.89
N ALA A 36 -16.95 32.39 0.81
CA ALA A 36 -16.04 32.46 -0.33
C ALA A 36 -14.65 33.02 0.05
N SER A 37 -13.58 32.40 -0.47
CA SER A 37 -12.20 32.85 -0.26
C SER A 37 -11.91 34.17 -1.00
N PRO A 38 -11.17 35.12 -0.40
CA PRO A 38 -10.76 36.34 -1.09
C PRO A 38 -9.60 36.05 -2.08
N ALA A 39 -9.60 36.78 -3.20
CA ALA A 39 -8.63 36.66 -4.28
C ALA A 39 -7.20 37.09 -3.87
N PRO A 40 -6.14 36.51 -4.47
CA PRO A 40 -4.76 36.84 -4.10
C PRO A 40 -4.29 38.16 -4.72
N ALA A 41 -3.54 38.93 -3.92
CA ALA A 41 -2.91 40.18 -4.34
C ALA A 41 -1.64 39.95 -5.19
N ALA A 42 -1.38 40.86 -6.13
CA ALA A 42 -0.26 40.82 -7.08
C ALA A 42 1.11 41.10 -6.42
N PRO A 43 2.21 40.53 -6.94
CA PRO A 43 3.55 40.73 -6.39
C PRO A 43 4.20 42.05 -6.86
N PRO A 44 5.09 42.67 -6.06
CA PRO A 44 5.80 43.89 -6.44
C PRO A 44 6.99 43.61 -7.38
N ALA A 45 7.31 44.61 -8.20
CA ALA A 45 8.33 44.58 -9.26
C ALA A 45 9.78 44.61 -8.74
N ALA A 46 10.68 43.95 -9.48
CA ALA A 46 12.12 43.87 -9.21
C ALA A 46 12.88 45.14 -9.62
N PRO A 47 13.99 45.51 -8.94
CA PRO A 47 14.84 46.61 -9.36
C PRO A 47 15.93 46.17 -10.36
N ALA A 48 16.25 47.09 -11.29
CA ALA A 48 17.21 46.95 -12.39
C ALA A 48 18.69 47.02 -11.92
N PRO A 49 19.66 46.53 -12.72
CA PRO A 49 21.08 46.46 -12.32
C PRO A 49 21.86 47.72 -12.72
N PRO A 50 22.90 48.13 -11.97
CA PRO A 50 23.84 49.14 -12.43
C PRO A 50 25.06 48.51 -13.12
N GLY A 51 25.23 48.85 -14.40
CA GLY A 51 26.36 49.63 -14.92
C GLY A 51 27.80 49.16 -14.66
N THR A 52 28.43 48.72 -15.75
CA THR A 52 29.87 48.52 -15.96
C THR A 52 30.71 49.78 -15.73
N SER A 53 31.91 49.65 -15.13
CA SER A 53 33.01 50.60 -15.32
C SER A 53 34.38 49.90 -15.34
N ALA A 54 35.21 50.35 -16.28
CA ALA A 54 36.47 49.77 -16.72
C ALA A 54 37.65 49.93 -15.75
N SER A 55 38.64 49.03 -15.92
CA SER A 55 40.00 49.11 -15.36
C SER A 55 40.79 50.32 -15.85
N PRO A 56 41.86 50.68 -15.11
CA PRO A 56 43.15 50.77 -15.78
C PRO A 56 44.33 50.18 -14.95
N ALA A 57 45.29 49.60 -15.68
CA ALA A 57 46.70 49.43 -15.30
C ALA A 57 47.51 50.50 -16.11
N PRO A 58 48.84 50.75 -15.93
CA PRO A 58 49.88 49.87 -15.38
C PRO A 58 51.00 50.56 -14.55
N SER A 59 51.95 49.79 -13.98
CA SER A 59 53.39 50.12 -13.80
C SER A 59 54.17 48.97 -13.14
N ALA A 60 55.33 48.61 -13.71
CA ALA A 60 56.27 47.55 -13.29
C ALA A 60 57.44 48.11 -12.43
N PRO A 61 58.55 47.39 -12.16
CA PRO A 61 58.73 46.08 -11.50
C PRO A 61 59.68 46.20 -10.28
N ARG A 62 59.71 45.23 -9.34
CA ARG A 62 60.86 45.05 -8.41
C ARG A 62 61.02 43.61 -7.88
N SER A 63 62.18 43.05 -8.23
CA SER A 63 63.09 42.14 -7.51
C SER A 63 62.54 40.89 -6.79
N GLU A 64 62.94 39.73 -7.30
CA GLU A 64 62.95 38.44 -6.61
C GLU A 64 63.89 38.42 -5.39
N ALA A 65 63.46 37.72 -4.34
CA ALA A 65 64.31 37.07 -3.35
C ALA A 65 63.65 35.72 -2.99
N PRO A 66 64.41 34.63 -2.79
CA PRO A 66 63.88 33.28 -2.81
C PRO A 66 63.23 32.90 -1.48
N ARG A 67 62.02 32.33 -1.52
CA ARG A 67 61.40 31.66 -0.38
C ARG A 67 61.01 30.24 -0.76
N SER A 68 61.79 29.30 -0.22
CA SER A 68 61.46 27.91 0.14
C SER A 68 60.06 27.42 -0.27
N GLU A 69 60.01 26.51 -1.25
CA GLU A 69 58.83 25.71 -1.52
C GLU A 69 58.60 24.71 -0.36
N ALA A 70 57.58 24.98 0.44
CA ALA A 70 56.94 23.93 1.22
C ALA A 70 56.14 23.02 0.26
N PRO A 71 56.14 21.68 0.45
CA PRO A 71 55.40 20.79 -0.42
C PRO A 71 53.90 21.13 -0.36
N ARG A 72 53.31 21.40 -1.54
CA ARG A 72 51.86 21.56 -1.67
C ARG A 72 51.19 20.24 -1.31
N SER A 73 50.48 20.24 -0.19
CA SER A 73 49.52 19.18 0.15
C SER A 73 48.46 19.12 -0.96
N GLU A 74 48.46 18.02 -1.71
CA GLU A 74 47.45 17.72 -2.70
C GLU A 74 46.10 17.60 -1.98
N ALA A 75 45.10 18.38 -2.40
CA ALA A 75 43.75 18.26 -1.86
C ALA A 75 43.26 16.80 -2.04
N PRO A 76 42.59 16.19 -1.05
CA PRO A 76 42.12 14.82 -1.16
C PRO A 76 41.22 14.68 -2.40
N ARG A 77 41.56 13.77 -3.31
CA ARG A 77 40.66 13.43 -4.42
C ARG A 77 39.31 13.03 -3.85
N PRO A 78 38.19 13.52 -4.42
CA PRO A 78 36.88 13.01 -4.06
C PRO A 78 36.89 11.48 -4.22
N PRO A 79 36.30 10.74 -3.26
CA PRO A 79 36.28 9.28 -3.33
C PRO A 79 35.64 8.86 -4.66
N ALA A 80 36.28 7.91 -5.34
CA ALA A 80 35.75 7.34 -6.56
C ALA A 80 34.31 6.86 -6.31
N PRO A 81 33.37 7.08 -7.25
CA PRO A 81 32.01 6.56 -7.11
C PRO A 81 32.08 5.06 -6.83
N ALA A 82 31.30 4.61 -5.84
CA ALA A 82 31.23 3.21 -5.48
C ALA A 82 30.98 2.36 -6.74
N PRO A 83 31.69 1.24 -6.92
CA PRO A 83 31.49 0.38 -8.07
C PRO A 83 30.01 0.01 -8.17
N ALA A 84 29.44 0.13 -9.37
CA ALA A 84 28.08 -0.31 -9.65
C ALA A 84 27.91 -1.74 -9.13
N ALA A 85 26.90 -1.94 -8.28
CA ALA A 85 26.61 -3.26 -7.72
C ALA A 85 26.47 -4.28 -8.86
N ALA A 86 27.03 -5.48 -8.67
CA ALA A 86 26.93 -6.57 -9.63
C ALA A 86 25.46 -6.77 -10.06
N PRO A 87 25.19 -7.14 -11.33
CA PRO A 87 23.83 -7.37 -11.79
C PRO A 87 23.16 -8.42 -10.91
N VAL A 88 22.11 -8.05 -10.19
CA VAL A 88 21.29 -9.00 -9.43
C VAL A 88 20.40 -9.70 -10.46
N PRO A 89 20.43 -11.05 -10.57
CA PRO A 89 19.54 -11.75 -11.48
C PRO A 89 18.09 -11.46 -11.08
N PRO A 90 17.18 -11.22 -12.05
CA PRO A 90 15.79 -10.96 -11.73
C PRO A 90 15.18 -12.17 -11.03
N GLY A 91 14.16 -11.92 -10.19
CA GLY A 91 13.39 -13.01 -9.61
C GLY A 91 12.66 -13.80 -10.70
N LYS A 92 12.13 -14.97 -10.34
CA LYS A 92 11.34 -15.81 -11.26
C LYS A 92 10.02 -16.23 -10.63
N VAL A 93 8.92 -16.08 -11.37
CA VAL A 93 7.63 -16.63 -10.95
C VAL A 93 7.68 -18.16 -11.03
N VAL A 94 7.54 -18.82 -9.89
CA VAL A 94 7.52 -20.30 -9.78
C VAL A 94 6.12 -20.87 -9.67
N ASN A 95 5.17 -20.08 -9.16
CA ASN A 95 3.77 -20.47 -9.06
C ASN A 95 2.87 -19.24 -9.18
N THR A 96 1.67 -19.44 -9.74
CA THR A 96 0.63 -18.41 -9.86
C THR A 96 -0.70 -19.00 -9.41
N PHE A 97 -1.39 -18.33 -8.50
CA PHE A 97 -2.69 -18.73 -7.99
C PHE A 97 -3.70 -17.59 -8.08
N TRP A 98 -4.86 -17.84 -8.68
CA TRP A 98 -5.91 -16.84 -8.85
C TRP A 98 -7.00 -17.04 -7.80
N TYR A 99 -7.12 -16.10 -6.86
CA TYR A 99 -8.21 -16.09 -5.87
C TYR A 99 -9.54 -15.67 -6.51
N THR A 100 -9.47 -14.70 -7.40
CA THR A 100 -10.57 -14.23 -8.24
C THR A 100 -10.03 -13.90 -9.62
N ASP A 101 -10.84 -13.34 -10.52
CA ASP A 101 -10.36 -12.81 -11.79
C ASP A 101 -9.49 -11.53 -11.63
N ARG A 102 -9.52 -10.84 -10.49
CA ARG A 102 -8.71 -9.61 -10.26
C ARG A 102 -7.74 -9.68 -9.08
N ARG A 103 -7.73 -10.79 -8.34
CA ARG A 103 -6.79 -11.01 -7.25
C ARG A 103 -5.98 -12.27 -7.50
N VAL A 104 -4.68 -12.09 -7.64
CA VAL A 104 -3.72 -13.15 -7.96
C VAL A 104 -2.56 -13.15 -6.98
N ALA A 105 -2.05 -14.32 -6.63
CA ALA A 105 -0.81 -14.51 -5.88
C ALA A 105 0.26 -15.11 -6.79
N LEU A 106 1.45 -14.51 -6.73
CA LEU A 106 2.67 -15.02 -7.35
C LEU A 106 3.58 -15.54 -6.25
N TRP A 107 4.22 -16.68 -6.47
CA TRP A 107 5.41 -17.05 -5.72
C TRP A 107 6.60 -16.71 -6.58
N VAL A 108 7.38 -15.73 -6.15
CA VAL A 108 8.57 -15.26 -6.83
C VAL A 108 9.78 -15.81 -6.10
N TYR A 109 10.58 -16.64 -6.78
CA TYR A 109 11.89 -17.02 -6.26
C TYR A 109 12.80 -15.79 -6.25
N SER A 110 13.28 -15.42 -5.07
CA SER A 110 14.25 -14.35 -4.85
C SER A 110 15.66 -14.94 -4.75
N PRO A 111 16.56 -14.64 -5.71
CA PRO A 111 17.96 -15.06 -5.62
C PRO A 111 18.67 -14.50 -4.38
N SER A 112 18.44 -13.24 -4.01
CA SER A 112 19.09 -12.61 -2.85
C SER A 112 18.66 -13.21 -1.51
N MET A 113 17.41 -13.66 -1.38
CA MET A 113 16.92 -14.32 -0.17
C MET A 113 16.95 -15.85 -0.22
N ASN A 114 17.24 -16.43 -1.39
CA ASN A 114 17.21 -17.87 -1.66
C ASN A 114 15.90 -18.53 -1.18
N THR A 115 14.76 -17.89 -1.47
CA THR A 115 13.44 -18.39 -1.07
C THR A 115 12.35 -17.89 -2.00
N ASN A 116 11.19 -18.55 -1.96
CA ASN A 116 10.00 -18.13 -2.68
C ASN A 116 9.20 -17.14 -1.83
N ILE A 117 8.95 -15.97 -2.39
CA ILE A 117 8.22 -14.88 -1.75
C ILE A 117 6.85 -14.78 -2.40
N GLN A 118 5.80 -14.84 -1.58
CA GLN A 118 4.46 -14.60 -2.10
C GLN A 118 4.24 -13.10 -2.29
N VAL A 119 3.75 -12.71 -3.47
CA VAL A 119 3.33 -11.35 -3.80
C VAL A 119 1.90 -11.42 -4.32
N GLN A 120 0.96 -10.78 -3.62
CA GLN A 120 -0.42 -10.65 -4.09
C GLN A 120 -0.56 -9.39 -4.94
N ILE A 121 -1.37 -9.47 -5.98
CA ILE A 121 -1.67 -8.35 -6.87
C ILE A 121 -3.18 -8.18 -6.94
N LEU A 122 -3.65 -6.96 -6.69
CA LEU A 122 -4.99 -6.51 -7.07
C LEU A 122 -4.85 -5.82 -8.43
N LEU A 123 -5.41 -6.44 -9.46
CA LEU A 123 -5.27 -5.99 -10.84
C LEU A 123 -6.13 -4.76 -11.11
N ALA A 124 -5.59 -3.86 -11.93
CA ALA A 124 -6.29 -2.68 -12.41
C ALA A 124 -7.68 -3.00 -12.97
N ARG A 125 -8.64 -2.11 -12.76
CA ARG A 125 -10.04 -2.22 -13.22
C ARG A 125 -10.14 -2.68 -14.67
N ASP A 126 -9.44 -1.99 -15.57
CA ASP A 126 -9.51 -2.20 -17.02
C ASP A 126 -8.62 -3.35 -17.52
N TRP A 127 -8.07 -4.20 -16.63
CA TRP A 127 -7.17 -5.29 -16.99
C TRP A 127 -7.66 -6.11 -18.19
N TYR A 128 -8.92 -6.53 -18.18
CA TYR A 128 -9.48 -7.36 -19.26
C TYR A 128 -10.04 -6.55 -20.42
N ALA A 129 -10.66 -5.40 -20.13
CA ALA A 129 -11.22 -4.52 -21.16
C ALA A 129 -10.14 -3.93 -22.07
N LYS A 130 -8.93 -3.74 -21.54
CA LYS A 130 -7.77 -3.22 -22.27
C LYS A 130 -6.58 -4.17 -22.14
N PRO A 131 -6.57 -5.29 -22.89
CA PRO A 131 -5.59 -6.37 -22.71
C PRO A 131 -4.15 -6.00 -23.12
N LYS A 132 -3.96 -4.87 -23.82
CA LYS A 132 -2.65 -4.37 -24.25
C LYS A 132 -2.15 -3.19 -23.42
N GLU A 133 -2.99 -2.60 -22.57
CA GLU A 133 -2.61 -1.46 -21.73
C GLU A 133 -1.75 -1.94 -20.56
N LYS A 134 -0.80 -1.09 -20.14
CA LYS A 134 -0.03 -1.25 -18.90
C LYS A 134 -0.54 -0.24 -17.86
N PHE A 135 -0.43 -0.60 -16.59
CA PHE A 135 -0.99 0.18 -15.48
C PHE A 135 0.11 0.62 -14.50
N PRO A 136 -0.01 1.80 -13.87
CA PRO A 136 0.86 2.15 -12.74
C PRO A 136 0.74 1.13 -11.61
N GLN A 137 1.77 1.07 -10.78
CA GLN A 137 1.83 0.15 -9.65
C GLN A 137 1.91 0.89 -8.32
N LEU A 138 1.24 0.38 -7.30
CA LEU A 138 1.26 0.90 -5.93
C LEU A 138 1.62 -0.24 -4.98
N THR A 139 2.85 -0.22 -4.45
CA THR A 139 3.31 -1.21 -3.48
C THR A 139 2.81 -0.85 -2.10
N MET A 140 2.11 -1.78 -1.43
CA MET A 140 1.53 -1.60 -0.11
C MET A 140 2.19 -2.54 0.89
N LEU A 141 2.96 -1.95 1.80
CA LEU A 141 3.78 -2.64 2.80
C LEU A 141 3.00 -2.85 4.10
N ASP A 142 3.19 -4.03 4.70
CA ASP A 142 2.54 -4.44 5.94
C ASP A 142 3.31 -3.92 7.17
N GLY A 143 2.72 -4.09 8.36
CA GLY A 143 3.31 -3.70 9.63
C GLY A 143 4.30 -4.71 10.18
N LEU A 144 4.75 -4.45 11.41
CA LEU A 144 5.77 -5.22 12.11
C LEU A 144 5.45 -6.72 12.24
N ARG A 145 4.16 -7.05 12.40
CA ARG A 145 3.63 -8.42 12.58
C ARG A 145 3.07 -9.02 11.28
N ALA A 146 3.70 -8.71 10.14
CA ALA A 146 3.30 -9.22 8.83
C ALA A 146 3.25 -10.75 8.84
N ARG A 147 2.15 -11.32 8.36
CA ARG A 147 1.94 -12.78 8.33
C ARG A 147 2.45 -13.38 7.03
N ASP A 148 2.90 -14.65 7.10
CA ASP A 148 3.41 -15.40 5.95
C ASP A 148 2.28 -15.96 5.04
N ASP A 149 0.99 -15.84 5.41
CA ASP A 149 -0.15 -16.39 4.66
C ASP A 149 -0.92 -15.35 3.82
N GLN A 150 -1.11 -14.14 4.35
CA GLN A 150 -1.88 -13.09 3.67
C GLN A 150 -1.53 -11.71 4.24
N SER A 151 -1.60 -10.69 3.38
CA SER A 151 -1.34 -9.31 3.78
C SER A 151 -2.38 -8.84 4.79
N GLY A 152 -1.93 -8.21 5.86
CA GLY A 152 -2.77 -7.61 6.88
C GLY A 152 -3.75 -6.60 6.31
N TRP A 153 -3.39 -5.89 5.23
CA TRP A 153 -4.30 -5.00 4.50
C TRP A 153 -5.54 -5.75 4.03
N VAL A 154 -5.38 -6.95 3.46
CA VAL A 154 -6.52 -7.74 2.99
C VAL A 154 -7.31 -8.36 4.15
N ILE A 155 -6.63 -8.73 5.23
CA ILE A 155 -7.27 -9.38 6.38
C ILE A 155 -8.17 -8.38 7.14
N ASN A 156 -7.72 -7.13 7.27
CA ASN A 156 -8.29 -6.20 8.24
C ASN A 156 -8.95 -4.94 7.63
N THR A 157 -8.98 -4.82 6.30
CA THR A 157 -9.53 -3.64 5.61
C THR A 157 -10.37 -4.04 4.39
N LYS A 158 -11.04 -3.07 3.77
CA LYS A 158 -11.76 -3.24 2.51
C LYS A 158 -10.92 -2.84 1.29
N ILE A 159 -9.58 -2.97 1.38
CA ILE A 159 -8.65 -2.65 0.28
C ILE A 159 -9.05 -3.27 -1.07
N ILE A 160 -9.53 -4.52 -1.07
CA ILE A 160 -9.97 -5.18 -2.31
C ILE A 160 -11.13 -4.41 -2.92
N ASP A 161 -12.14 -4.06 -2.12
CA ASP A 161 -13.31 -3.32 -2.61
C ASP A 161 -12.95 -1.90 -3.03
N PHE A 162 -12.06 -1.25 -2.27
CA PHE A 162 -11.60 0.08 -2.56
C PHE A 162 -10.86 0.16 -3.90
N TYR A 163 -10.00 -0.81 -4.24
CA TYR A 163 -9.21 -0.76 -5.48
C TYR A 163 -9.87 -1.38 -6.72
N LYS A 164 -11.03 -2.02 -6.60
CA LYS A 164 -11.76 -2.65 -7.73
C LYS A 164 -12.02 -1.72 -8.91
N ASP A 165 -12.23 -0.44 -8.66
CA ASP A 165 -12.59 0.58 -9.66
C ASP A 165 -11.43 1.48 -10.11
N LYS A 166 -10.20 1.17 -9.68
CA LYS A 166 -9.00 1.97 -9.95
C LYS A 166 -8.12 1.31 -11.00
N ASN A 167 -7.55 2.11 -11.90
CA ASN A 167 -6.61 1.63 -12.93
C ASN A 167 -5.17 1.61 -12.39
N VAL A 168 -4.94 0.85 -11.32
CA VAL A 168 -3.64 0.64 -10.69
C VAL A 168 -3.47 -0.85 -10.35
N ASN A 169 -2.27 -1.38 -10.52
CA ASN A 169 -1.91 -2.67 -9.96
C ASN A 169 -1.42 -2.47 -8.52
N VAL A 170 -2.17 -2.95 -7.54
CA VAL A 170 -1.76 -2.87 -6.13
C VAL A 170 -0.92 -4.10 -5.80
N ILE A 171 0.32 -3.87 -5.37
CA ILE A 171 1.31 -4.91 -5.09
C ILE A 171 1.41 -5.11 -3.57
N LEU A 172 1.17 -6.33 -3.10
CA LEU A 172 1.11 -6.70 -1.69
C LEU A 172 2.14 -7.79 -1.42
N PRO A 173 3.39 -7.44 -1.05
CA PRO A 173 4.38 -8.42 -0.61
C PRO A 173 3.91 -9.09 0.70
N ILE A 174 4.02 -10.41 0.77
CA ILE A 174 3.50 -11.21 1.90
C ILE A 174 4.66 -11.67 2.79
N GLY A 175 4.44 -11.65 4.10
CA GLY A 175 5.44 -11.99 5.11
C GLY A 175 6.41 -10.85 5.38
N GLY A 176 7.59 -11.20 5.90
CA GLY A 176 8.63 -10.24 6.26
C GLY A 176 8.43 -9.62 7.64
N GLU A 177 7.92 -10.39 8.60
CA GLU A 177 7.82 -10.00 10.02
C GLU A 177 9.13 -9.33 10.50
N SER A 178 9.01 -8.15 11.09
CA SER A 178 10.10 -7.31 11.60
C SER A 178 11.18 -6.89 10.59
N SER A 179 11.03 -7.19 9.30
CA SER A 179 12.10 -7.00 8.30
C SER A 179 12.47 -5.54 8.02
N PHE A 180 11.61 -4.58 8.36
CA PHE A 180 11.68 -3.18 7.89
C PHE A 180 11.81 -3.04 6.37
N TYR A 181 11.47 -4.11 5.63
CA TYR A 181 11.68 -4.24 4.18
C TYR A 181 13.07 -3.77 3.71
N THR A 182 14.11 -4.06 4.51
CA THR A 182 15.50 -3.69 4.23
C THR A 182 16.38 -4.91 3.94
N ASP A 183 17.60 -4.64 3.49
CA ASP A 183 18.66 -5.65 3.41
C ASP A 183 19.41 -5.73 4.74
N TRP A 184 19.25 -6.85 5.43
CA TRP A 184 19.88 -7.09 6.74
C TRP A 184 21.36 -7.43 6.56
N LYS A 185 22.19 -7.04 7.52
CA LYS A 185 23.62 -7.40 7.53
C LYS A 185 23.83 -8.89 7.75
N GLU A 186 23.09 -9.46 8.70
CA GLU A 186 23.21 -10.86 9.09
C GLU A 186 21.83 -11.55 9.11
N PRO A 187 21.77 -12.84 8.78
CA PRO A 187 20.55 -13.63 8.98
C PRO A 187 20.14 -13.69 10.45
N ASP A 188 18.84 -13.70 10.72
CA ASP A 188 18.31 -13.85 12.06
C ASP A 188 17.05 -14.72 12.08
N ARG A 189 16.84 -15.46 13.17
CA ARG A 189 15.64 -16.30 13.37
C ARG A 189 15.28 -17.20 12.17
N GLY A 190 16.28 -17.69 11.44
CA GLY A 190 16.08 -18.53 10.26
C GLY A 190 15.62 -17.78 9.00
N LYS A 191 15.69 -16.45 9.00
CA LYS A 191 15.37 -15.58 7.87
C LYS A 191 16.63 -14.83 7.42
N ASN A 192 16.83 -14.76 6.10
CA ASN A 192 17.85 -13.93 5.46
C ASN A 192 17.14 -12.82 4.68
N TYR A 193 16.97 -11.67 5.32
CA TYR A 193 16.19 -10.58 4.73
C TYR A 193 17.03 -9.73 3.77
N LYS A 194 16.61 -9.73 2.50
CA LYS A 194 17.12 -8.87 1.42
C LYS A 194 15.97 -8.16 0.69
N TRP A 195 15.07 -7.58 1.49
CA TRP A 195 13.80 -7.04 1.00
C TRP A 195 13.96 -5.79 0.13
N GLU A 196 14.96 -4.93 0.40
CA GLU A 196 15.23 -3.78 -0.46
C GLU A 196 15.68 -4.28 -1.84
N THR A 197 16.62 -5.23 -1.88
CA THR A 197 17.05 -5.86 -3.14
C THR A 197 15.87 -6.49 -3.88
N PHE A 198 15.01 -7.24 -3.19
CA PHE A 198 13.84 -7.87 -3.81
C PHE A 198 12.85 -6.84 -4.39
N LEU A 199 12.46 -5.84 -3.60
CA LEU A 199 11.44 -4.86 -3.99
C LEU A 199 11.93 -3.87 -5.06
N ILE A 200 13.23 -3.58 -5.10
CA ILE A 200 13.81 -2.58 -6.01
C ILE A 200 14.40 -3.20 -7.27
N ARG A 201 14.96 -4.42 -7.19
CA ARG A 201 15.74 -5.02 -8.28
C ARG A 201 15.16 -6.30 -8.86
N GLU A 202 14.54 -7.15 -8.04
CA GLU A 202 14.11 -8.48 -8.49
C GLU A 202 12.64 -8.52 -8.93
N LEU A 203 11.76 -7.87 -8.18
CA LEU A 203 10.31 -7.87 -8.41
C LEU A 203 9.88 -6.94 -9.57
N PRO A 204 10.36 -5.69 -9.68
CA PRO A 204 9.87 -4.76 -10.70
C PRO A 204 10.00 -5.27 -12.15
N PRO A 205 11.12 -5.91 -12.56
CA PRO A 205 11.22 -6.48 -13.90
C PRO A 205 10.15 -7.52 -14.22
N ILE A 206 9.73 -8.33 -13.24
CA ILE A 206 8.64 -9.30 -13.40
C ILE A 206 7.33 -8.57 -13.62
N LEU A 207 7.04 -7.57 -12.77
CA LEU A 207 5.78 -6.83 -12.83
C LEU A 207 5.64 -6.05 -14.14
N GLU A 208 6.73 -5.49 -14.64
CA GLU A 208 6.75 -4.64 -15.83
C GLU A 208 6.73 -5.42 -17.15
N ASN A 209 7.33 -6.61 -17.17
CA ASN A 209 7.39 -7.45 -18.37
C ASN A 209 6.22 -8.43 -18.47
N GLU A 210 5.79 -9.02 -17.34
CA GLU A 210 4.83 -10.14 -17.35
C GLU A 210 3.45 -9.73 -16.83
N TRP A 211 3.38 -8.76 -15.92
CA TRP A 211 2.13 -8.36 -15.24
C TRP A 211 1.63 -6.97 -15.67
N ARG A 212 2.08 -6.50 -16.83
CA ARG A 212 1.64 -5.23 -17.47
C ARG A 212 1.64 -4.05 -16.51
N SER A 213 2.64 -3.96 -15.65
CA SER A 213 2.88 -2.75 -14.86
C SER A 213 3.77 -1.78 -15.64
N THR A 214 3.62 -0.49 -15.40
CA THR A 214 4.54 0.55 -15.88
C THR A 214 5.66 0.78 -14.87
N ASP A 215 6.64 1.60 -15.25
CA ASP A 215 7.66 2.14 -14.37
C ASP A 215 7.19 3.37 -13.55
N VAL A 216 5.92 3.78 -13.68
CA VAL A 216 5.27 4.70 -12.76
C VAL A 216 4.86 3.94 -11.50
N ARG A 217 5.56 4.21 -10.39
CA ARG A 217 5.45 3.46 -9.13
C ARG A 217 5.08 4.38 -7.97
N GLY A 218 4.25 3.87 -7.07
CA GLY A 218 4.01 4.42 -5.75
C GLY A 218 4.36 3.39 -4.69
N ILE A 219 4.68 3.85 -3.49
CA ILE A 219 4.89 2.99 -2.32
C ILE A 219 4.17 3.56 -1.10
N GLU A 220 3.48 2.73 -0.36
CA GLU A 220 2.85 3.12 0.89
C GLU A 220 2.89 1.98 1.90
N GLY A 221 2.70 2.31 3.17
CA GLY A 221 2.67 1.29 4.20
C GLY A 221 2.34 1.87 5.57
N LEU A 222 2.05 0.96 6.49
CA LEU A 222 1.74 1.29 7.88
C LEU A 222 2.86 0.87 8.83
N SER A 223 3.04 1.57 9.95
CA SER A 223 4.01 1.19 10.99
C SER A 223 5.42 0.95 10.40
N MET A 224 5.98 -0.25 10.58
CA MET A 224 7.19 -0.73 9.90
C MET A 224 7.17 -0.47 8.38
N GLY A 225 6.09 -0.83 7.69
CA GLY A 225 5.92 -0.59 6.26
C GLY A 225 5.88 0.90 5.90
N GLY A 226 5.37 1.75 6.80
CA GLY A 226 5.36 3.20 6.62
C GLY A 226 6.75 3.82 6.77
N SER A 227 7.56 3.30 7.70
CA SER A 227 8.99 3.63 7.80
C SER A 227 9.73 3.18 6.54
N ALA A 228 9.48 1.95 6.10
CA ALA A 228 10.09 1.37 4.92
C ALA A 228 9.73 2.11 3.62
N ALA A 229 8.48 2.54 3.45
CA ALA A 229 8.05 3.29 2.27
C ALA A 229 8.87 4.58 2.09
N MET A 230 9.05 5.35 3.16
CA MET A 230 9.86 6.58 3.14
C MET A 230 11.35 6.29 2.98
N MET A 231 11.85 5.27 3.67
CA MET A 231 13.24 4.82 3.58
C MET A 231 13.60 4.38 2.15
N LEU A 232 12.82 3.49 1.55
CA LEU A 232 13.05 2.96 0.20
C LEU A 232 12.94 4.06 -0.85
N ALA A 233 11.99 4.98 -0.71
CA ALA A 233 11.88 6.15 -1.61
C ALA A 233 13.09 7.09 -1.50
N ALA A 234 13.60 7.34 -0.30
CA ALA A 234 14.76 8.19 -0.09
C ALA A 234 16.06 7.52 -0.57
N ARG A 235 16.18 6.19 -0.40
CA ARG A 235 17.35 5.42 -0.85
C ARG A 235 17.39 5.19 -2.35
N ASN A 236 16.24 5.30 -3.03
CA ASN A 236 16.11 5.09 -4.46
C ASN A 236 15.44 6.32 -5.14
N PRO A 237 16.11 7.50 -5.16
CA PRO A 237 15.52 8.73 -5.67
C PRO A 237 15.02 8.60 -7.11
N GLY A 238 13.79 9.06 -7.36
CA GLY A 238 13.16 9.00 -8.67
C GLY A 238 12.52 7.66 -9.04
N PHE A 239 12.74 6.60 -8.25
CA PHE A 239 12.13 5.28 -8.49
C PHE A 239 10.63 5.24 -8.20
N TYR A 240 10.20 5.94 -7.14
CA TYR A 240 8.79 6.14 -6.78
C TYR A 240 8.34 7.58 -7.05
N LYS A 241 7.17 7.75 -7.65
CA LYS A 241 6.50 9.06 -7.85
C LYS A 241 5.66 9.46 -6.63
N PHE A 242 5.24 8.49 -5.84
CA PHE A 242 4.46 8.68 -4.62
C PHE A 242 5.02 7.84 -3.49
N ALA A 243 5.10 8.40 -2.28
CA ALA A 243 5.42 7.67 -1.07
C ALA A 243 4.48 8.08 0.07
N ALA A 244 3.87 7.12 0.76
CA ALA A 244 3.04 7.37 1.94
C ALA A 244 3.45 6.56 3.18
N SER A 245 3.37 7.21 4.33
CA SER A 245 3.66 6.61 5.64
C SER A 245 2.48 6.79 6.57
N PHE A 246 1.86 5.68 6.97
CA PHE A 246 0.74 5.66 7.92
C PHE A 246 1.23 5.20 9.29
N SER A 247 1.32 6.12 10.24
CA SER A 247 1.86 5.85 11.59
C SER A 247 3.26 5.20 11.57
N GLY A 248 4.13 5.61 10.63
CA GLY A 248 5.52 5.14 10.58
C GLY A 248 6.43 5.83 11.60
N ILE A 249 7.54 5.18 11.93
CA ILE A 249 8.65 5.79 12.68
C ILE A 249 9.64 6.37 11.67
N LEU A 250 9.69 7.70 11.55
CA LEU A 250 10.44 8.38 10.47
C LEU A 250 11.81 8.91 10.90
N GLN A 251 12.29 8.47 12.08
CA GLN A 251 13.67 8.66 12.55
C GLN A 251 14.17 7.35 13.13
N LEU A 252 15.23 6.78 12.58
CA LEU A 252 15.75 5.48 13.03
C LEU A 252 17.06 5.63 13.83
N SER A 253 17.83 6.68 13.58
CA SER A 253 19.20 6.85 14.08
C SER A 253 19.33 7.89 15.20
N SER A 254 18.28 8.67 15.48
CA SER A 254 18.25 9.64 16.59
C SER A 254 18.48 8.95 17.94
N PHE A 255 18.98 9.71 18.92
CA PHE A 255 19.26 9.18 20.26
C PHE A 255 18.04 8.46 20.86
N GLY A 256 18.24 7.22 21.30
CA GLY A 256 17.17 6.36 21.86
C GLY A 256 16.35 5.58 20.81
N MET A 257 16.39 5.97 19.53
CA MET A 257 15.62 5.29 18.48
C MET A 257 16.12 3.88 18.17
N PRO A 258 17.43 3.60 18.07
CA PRO A 258 17.90 2.23 17.89
C PRO A 258 17.42 1.27 18.98
N GLN A 259 17.34 1.74 20.24
CA GLN A 259 16.82 0.96 21.36
C GLN A 259 15.29 0.74 21.25
N ALA A 260 14.54 1.74 20.81
CA ALA A 260 13.10 1.60 20.56
C ALA A 260 12.82 0.62 19.40
N ILE A 261 13.59 0.68 18.33
CA ILE A 261 13.53 -0.27 17.22
C ILE A 261 13.92 -1.68 17.70
N GLN A 262 14.98 -1.82 18.50
CA GLN A 262 15.34 -3.10 19.12
C GLN A 262 14.21 -3.68 19.98
N PHE A 263 13.51 -2.84 20.74
CA PHE A 263 12.35 -3.26 21.52
C PHE A 263 11.22 -3.76 20.61
N ALA A 264 10.90 -3.00 19.56
CA ALA A 264 9.89 -3.38 18.58
C ALA A 264 10.22 -4.72 17.91
N LEU A 265 11.45 -4.90 17.40
CA LEU A 265 11.90 -6.15 16.78
C LEU A 265 11.81 -7.36 17.72
N ARG A 266 12.08 -7.17 19.02
CA ARG A 266 11.92 -8.22 20.04
C ARG A 266 10.46 -8.59 20.26
N ASP A 267 9.57 -7.61 20.30
CA ASP A 267 8.13 -7.83 20.42
C ASP A 267 7.53 -8.45 19.13
N GLY A 268 8.04 -8.06 17.96
CA GLY A 268 7.64 -8.54 16.64
C GLY A 268 8.36 -9.82 16.19
N GLY A 269 8.43 -10.84 17.05
CA GLY A 269 9.01 -12.15 16.71
C GLY A 269 10.41 -12.41 17.25
N GLY A 270 10.93 -11.54 18.13
CA GLY A 270 12.17 -11.80 18.86
C GLY A 270 13.44 -11.49 18.07
N TYR A 271 13.38 -10.63 17.06
CA TYR A 271 14.50 -10.30 16.19
C TYR A 271 15.51 -9.34 16.83
N ASP A 272 16.73 -9.33 16.30
CA ASP A 272 17.84 -8.49 16.75
C ASP A 272 18.16 -7.37 15.74
N SER A 273 18.02 -6.11 16.18
CA SER A 273 18.34 -4.93 15.35
C SER A 273 19.83 -4.84 15.04
N MET A 274 20.69 -5.45 15.86
CA MET A 274 22.14 -5.54 15.62
C MET A 274 22.44 -6.37 14.37
N LYS A 275 21.59 -7.35 14.04
CA LYS A 275 21.72 -8.13 12.80
C LYS A 275 21.14 -7.41 11.58
N MET A 276 20.18 -6.52 11.81
CA MET A 276 19.61 -5.66 10.77
C MET A 276 20.61 -4.60 10.31
N PHE A 277 21.06 -3.72 11.22
CA PHE A 277 21.91 -2.56 10.89
C PHE A 277 23.26 -2.52 11.62
N GLY A 278 23.56 -3.48 12.50
CA GLY A 278 24.75 -3.41 13.34
C GLY A 278 24.52 -2.60 14.63
N PRO A 279 25.59 -2.31 15.38
CA PRO A 279 25.50 -1.48 16.59
C PRO A 279 24.84 -0.12 16.32
N PRO A 280 24.21 0.54 17.31
CA PRO A 280 23.62 1.87 17.13
C PRO A 280 24.56 2.95 16.58
N SER A 281 25.88 2.75 16.72
CA SER A 281 26.92 3.62 16.14
C SER A 281 27.23 3.33 14.67
N ASP A 282 26.71 2.23 14.12
CA ASP A 282 26.95 1.80 12.75
C ASP A 282 26.32 2.78 11.75
N PRO A 283 27.05 3.18 10.68
CA PRO A 283 26.53 4.08 9.66
C PRO A 283 25.22 3.61 9.02
N ALA A 284 24.97 2.30 8.97
CA ALA A 284 23.77 1.74 8.36
C ALA A 284 22.48 2.32 8.96
N TRP A 285 22.44 2.66 10.25
CA TRP A 285 21.28 3.31 10.85
C TRP A 285 20.94 4.64 10.18
N LYS A 286 21.94 5.47 9.88
CA LYS A 286 21.75 6.77 9.20
C LYS A 286 21.48 6.60 7.72
N GLU A 287 22.10 5.61 7.09
CA GLU A 287 21.86 5.26 5.68
C GLU A 287 20.45 4.75 5.42
N HIS A 288 19.71 4.38 6.46
CA HIS A 288 18.32 3.90 6.37
C HIS A 288 17.34 4.82 7.09
N ASP A 289 17.78 5.97 7.60
CA ASP A 289 16.94 6.92 8.33
C ASP A 289 16.24 7.91 7.38
N PRO A 290 14.90 7.87 7.25
CA PRO A 290 14.18 8.79 6.37
C PRO A 290 14.45 10.27 6.68
N TYR A 291 14.60 10.64 7.96
CA TYR A 291 14.85 12.02 8.38
C TYR A 291 16.21 12.53 7.95
N VAL A 292 17.23 11.67 8.03
CA VAL A 292 18.59 12.00 7.58
C VAL A 292 18.61 12.15 6.06
N LEU A 293 17.88 11.27 5.35
CA LEU A 293 17.83 11.23 3.89
C LEU A 293 16.76 12.14 3.26
N ALA A 294 16.14 13.04 4.03
CA ALA A 294 14.99 13.80 3.57
C ALA A 294 15.24 14.57 2.25
N ASP A 295 16.46 15.05 1.99
CA ASP A 295 16.83 15.72 0.72
C ASP A 295 16.66 14.84 -0.51
N LYS A 296 16.77 13.52 -0.34
CA LYS A 296 16.67 12.54 -1.41
C LYS A 296 15.24 12.29 -1.88
N LEU A 297 14.24 12.82 -1.16
CA LEU A 297 12.83 12.72 -1.51
C LEU A 297 12.35 13.86 -2.41
N GLN A 298 13.24 14.77 -2.83
CA GLN A 298 12.90 15.82 -3.78
C GLN A 298 12.31 15.23 -5.07
N GLY A 299 11.12 15.70 -5.45
CA GLY A 299 10.40 15.24 -6.64
C GLY A 299 9.48 14.03 -6.43
N THR A 300 9.46 13.44 -5.23
CA THR A 300 8.49 12.43 -4.83
C THR A 300 7.30 13.11 -4.14
N SER A 301 6.07 12.73 -4.51
CA SER A 301 4.87 13.19 -3.80
C SER A 301 4.73 12.46 -2.46
N LEU A 302 4.78 13.19 -1.34
CA LEU A 302 4.82 12.60 0.01
C LEU A 302 3.51 12.78 0.77
N TYR A 303 3.03 11.72 1.41
CA TYR A 303 1.93 11.74 2.39
C TYR A 303 2.39 11.12 3.71
N VAL A 304 2.22 11.82 4.82
CA VAL A 304 2.62 11.35 6.15
C VAL A 304 1.43 11.52 7.07
N SER A 305 0.93 10.42 7.66
CA SER A 305 -0.10 10.48 8.69
C SER A 305 0.37 9.87 10.00
N SER A 306 -0.11 10.45 11.09
CA SER A 306 -0.01 9.88 12.44
C SER A 306 -1.21 10.35 13.27
N GLY A 307 -1.69 9.46 14.13
CA GLY A 307 -2.60 9.77 15.22
C GLY A 307 -1.86 10.35 16.41
N ASN A 308 -2.40 10.16 17.60
CA ASN A 308 -1.80 10.64 18.84
C ASN A 308 -1.88 9.63 19.99
N GLY A 309 -2.31 8.40 19.71
CA GLY A 309 -2.47 7.34 20.71
C GLY A 309 -3.72 7.48 21.58
N MET A 310 -4.49 8.56 21.43
CA MET A 310 -5.78 8.70 22.11
C MET A 310 -6.85 7.89 21.38
N VAL A 311 -7.70 7.22 22.18
CA VAL A 311 -8.90 6.52 21.72
C VAL A 311 -9.76 7.51 20.92
N GLY A 312 -10.08 7.15 19.69
CA GLY A 312 -10.95 7.91 18.81
C GLY A 312 -12.20 7.13 18.41
N PRO A 313 -12.99 7.65 17.46
CA PRO A 313 -14.29 7.08 17.08
C PRO A 313 -14.22 5.65 16.52
N HIS A 314 -13.05 5.18 16.08
CA HIS A 314 -12.87 3.85 15.51
C HIS A 314 -12.36 2.80 16.51
N ASP A 315 -12.15 3.19 17.76
CA ASP A 315 -11.68 2.28 18.82
C ASP A 315 -12.85 1.64 19.59
N LYS A 316 -12.62 0.43 20.12
CA LYS A 316 -13.51 -0.14 21.13
C LYS A 316 -13.26 0.58 22.47
N PRO A 317 -14.30 1.06 23.18
CA PRO A 317 -14.14 1.66 24.51
C PRO A 317 -13.46 0.69 25.46
N SER A 318 -12.56 1.17 26.31
CA SER A 318 -12.06 0.39 27.45
C SER A 318 -12.86 0.71 28.71
N ASP A 319 -12.70 -0.12 29.75
CA ASP A 319 -13.32 0.08 31.07
C ASP A 319 -12.81 1.34 31.81
N ILE A 320 -11.80 2.04 31.25
CA ILE A 320 -11.26 3.31 31.76
C ILE A 320 -11.37 4.38 30.66
N PRO A 321 -12.15 5.46 30.84
CA PRO A 321 -12.28 6.51 29.84
C PRO A 321 -10.91 7.04 29.38
N LEU A 322 -10.70 7.20 28.07
CA LEU A 322 -9.49 7.71 27.39
C LEU A 322 -8.27 6.78 27.25
N LEU A 323 -8.30 5.54 27.76
CA LEU A 323 -7.20 4.57 27.59
C LEU A 323 -7.54 3.46 26.59
N ALA A 324 -6.65 3.18 25.64
CA ALA A 324 -6.79 2.01 24.77
C ALA A 324 -6.39 0.73 25.52
N THR A 325 -7.03 -0.41 25.24
CA THR A 325 -6.67 -1.71 25.82
C THR A 325 -5.29 -2.23 25.38
N ASN A 326 -4.68 -1.60 24.38
CA ASN A 326 -3.37 -1.94 23.82
C ASN A 326 -2.30 -0.90 24.18
N TYR A 327 -1.72 -1.01 25.38
CA TYR A 327 -0.71 -0.09 25.90
C TYR A 327 0.53 0.06 25.00
N SER A 328 0.98 -1.01 24.34
CA SER A 328 2.14 -0.96 23.43
C SER A 328 1.82 -0.17 22.15
N GLY A 329 0.59 -0.27 21.65
CA GLY A 329 0.11 0.53 20.52
C GLY A 329 0.07 2.03 20.79
N VAL A 330 -0.29 2.44 22.02
CA VAL A 330 -0.30 3.87 22.41
C VAL A 330 1.12 4.45 22.43
N GLY A 331 2.08 3.72 23.03
CA GLY A 331 3.48 4.16 23.08
C GLY A 331 4.12 4.28 21.69
N LEU A 332 3.88 3.30 20.83
CA LEU A 332 4.37 3.33 19.44
C LEU A 332 3.71 4.45 18.62
N GLU A 333 2.42 4.71 18.79
CA GLU A 333 1.74 5.81 18.08
C GLU A 333 2.28 7.17 18.50
N MET A 334 2.53 7.38 19.79
CA MET A 334 3.15 8.62 20.28
C MET A 334 4.55 8.81 19.69
N LEU A 335 5.35 7.75 19.61
CA LEU A 335 6.68 7.80 19.00
C LEU A 335 6.61 8.08 17.49
N SER A 336 5.69 7.43 16.78
CA SER A 336 5.40 7.72 15.37
C SER A 336 5.00 9.17 15.17
N ARG A 337 4.12 9.70 16.03
CA ARG A 337 3.66 11.10 15.97
C ARG A 337 4.80 12.09 16.11
N VAL A 338 5.67 11.91 17.10
CA VAL A 338 6.84 12.79 17.33
C VAL A 338 7.79 12.74 16.13
N THR A 339 8.14 11.54 15.66
CA THR A 339 9.06 11.40 14.52
C THR A 339 8.47 11.93 13.22
N SER A 340 7.16 11.77 13.00
CA SER A 340 6.44 12.32 11.85
C SER A 340 6.37 13.86 11.86
N GLN A 341 6.23 14.48 13.04
CA GLN A 341 6.31 15.94 13.18
C GLN A 341 7.70 16.46 12.83
N GLN A 342 8.73 15.86 13.39
CA GLN A 342 10.10 16.27 13.12
C GLN A 342 10.46 16.07 11.65
N PHE A 343 10.02 14.96 11.04
CA PHE A 343 10.20 14.71 9.62
C PHE A 343 9.54 15.78 8.75
N ALA A 344 8.29 16.16 9.02
CA ALA A 344 7.64 17.24 8.29
C ALA A 344 8.35 18.60 8.46
N ILE A 345 8.84 18.91 9.67
CA ILE A 345 9.67 20.11 9.91
C ILE A 345 10.93 20.06 9.04
N GLN A 346 11.58 18.90 8.93
CA GLN A 346 12.78 18.73 8.14
C GLN A 346 12.53 18.87 6.63
N LEU A 347 11.41 18.33 6.12
CA LEU A 347 10.98 18.54 4.74
C LEU A 347 10.76 20.04 4.46
N ASN A 348 10.03 20.73 5.34
CA ASN A 348 9.79 22.18 5.22
C ASN A 348 11.09 22.98 5.23
N ARG A 349 12.04 22.66 6.13
CA ARG A 349 13.36 23.31 6.18
C ARG A 349 14.16 23.14 4.89
N LYS A 350 13.98 22.01 4.20
CA LYS A 350 14.63 21.70 2.93
C LYS A 350 13.84 22.18 1.70
N GLY A 351 12.65 22.78 1.88
CA GLY A 351 11.80 23.21 0.78
C GLY A 351 11.14 22.07 0.01
N ILE A 352 10.98 20.90 0.63
CA ILE A 352 10.42 19.71 -0.01
C ILE A 352 8.92 19.64 0.31
N PRO A 353 8.02 19.69 -0.70
CA PRO A 353 6.60 19.61 -0.45
C PRO A 353 6.22 18.22 0.05
N GLY A 354 5.46 18.16 1.14
CA GLY A 354 4.87 16.93 1.65
C GLY A 354 3.59 17.23 2.42
N GLN A 355 2.60 16.36 2.30
CA GLN A 355 1.36 16.48 3.05
C GLN A 355 1.53 15.75 4.38
N ALA A 356 1.51 16.50 5.48
CA ALA A 356 1.52 15.93 6.83
C ALA A 356 0.12 16.07 7.45
N VAL A 357 -0.51 14.93 7.75
CA VAL A 357 -1.85 14.86 8.34
C VAL A 357 -1.75 14.34 9.76
N TYR A 358 -2.24 15.16 10.68
CA TYR A 358 -2.14 14.90 12.10
C TYR A 358 -3.52 14.87 12.72
N ARG A 359 -4.01 13.67 13.03
CA ARG A 359 -5.38 13.51 13.51
C ARG A 359 -5.48 13.85 15.01
N PRO A 360 -6.58 14.46 15.47
CA PRO A 360 -6.80 14.81 16.87
C PRO A 360 -7.09 13.58 17.75
N SER A 361 -7.34 12.42 17.15
CA SER A 361 -7.51 11.12 17.80
C SER A 361 -7.08 10.03 16.82
N GLY A 362 -6.61 8.90 17.31
CA GLY A 362 -6.21 7.76 16.48
C GLY A 362 -5.23 6.85 17.19
N THR A 363 -5.52 5.56 17.17
CA THR A 363 -4.66 4.51 17.72
C THR A 363 -3.94 3.76 16.61
N HIS A 364 -2.91 3.01 16.98
CA HIS A 364 -2.11 2.18 16.06
C HIS A 364 -2.89 0.93 15.61
N THR A 365 -4.00 1.11 14.88
CA THR A 365 -4.95 0.06 14.51
C THR A 365 -5.46 0.19 13.05
N TRP A 366 -5.94 -0.93 12.53
CA TRP A 366 -6.36 -1.10 11.12
C TRP A 366 -7.41 -0.11 10.60
N PRO A 367 -8.48 0.23 11.34
CA PRO A 367 -9.48 1.16 10.82
C PRO A 367 -8.90 2.56 10.49
N TYR A 368 -7.94 3.04 11.28
CA TYR A 368 -7.28 4.32 11.00
C TYR A 368 -6.35 4.24 9.80
N TRP A 369 -5.64 3.13 9.62
CA TRP A 369 -4.78 2.93 8.45
C TRP A 369 -5.59 2.79 7.16
N GLU A 370 -6.72 2.08 7.19
CA GLU A 370 -7.66 2.02 6.07
C GLU A 370 -8.18 3.41 5.72
N PHE A 371 -8.58 4.19 6.73
CA PHE A 371 -9.03 5.56 6.52
C PHE A 371 -7.94 6.42 5.87
N GLU A 372 -6.71 6.40 6.37
CA GLU A 372 -5.61 7.20 5.81
C GLU A 372 -5.21 6.76 4.41
N MET A 373 -5.27 5.46 4.08
CA MET A 373 -5.13 4.95 2.71
C MET A 373 -6.17 5.60 1.77
N ILE A 374 -7.44 5.66 2.20
CA ILE A 374 -8.51 6.31 1.41
C ILE A 374 -8.24 7.81 1.23
N GLN A 375 -7.76 8.49 2.28
CA GLN A 375 -7.45 9.93 2.23
C GLN A 375 -6.24 10.25 1.35
N ALA A 376 -5.25 9.37 1.32
CA ALA A 376 -4.04 9.53 0.51
C ALA A 376 -4.29 9.27 -0.98
N TRP A 377 -5.33 8.51 -1.33
CA TRP A 377 -5.60 8.07 -2.69
C TRP A 377 -5.67 9.21 -3.74
N PRO A 378 -6.37 10.34 -3.54
CA PRO A 378 -6.42 11.40 -4.55
C PRO A 378 -5.02 11.95 -4.92
N GLN A 379 -4.13 12.05 -3.93
CA GLN A 379 -2.74 12.46 -4.15
C GLN A 379 -1.93 11.35 -4.83
N ALA A 380 -2.11 10.09 -4.41
CA ALA A 380 -1.48 8.93 -5.04
C ALA A 380 -1.88 8.82 -6.52
N ALA A 381 -3.18 8.90 -6.82
CA ALA A 381 -3.72 8.88 -8.17
C ALA A 381 -3.12 9.99 -9.05
N ALA A 382 -3.06 11.22 -8.55
CA ALA A 382 -2.44 12.34 -9.26
C ALA A 382 -0.95 12.08 -9.57
N ALA A 383 -0.18 11.61 -8.58
CA ALA A 383 1.24 11.30 -8.75
C ALA A 383 1.50 10.09 -9.68
N LEU A 384 0.55 9.15 -9.75
CA LEU A 384 0.58 7.99 -10.64
C LEU A 384 -0.02 8.27 -12.02
N GLY A 385 -0.53 9.47 -12.29
CA GLY A 385 -1.15 9.84 -13.56
C GLY A 385 -2.50 9.16 -13.82
N ILE A 386 -3.23 8.82 -12.76
CA ILE A 386 -4.54 8.16 -12.81
C ILE A 386 -5.64 9.23 -12.69
N SER A 387 -6.63 9.20 -13.58
CA SER A 387 -7.82 10.05 -13.44
C SER A 387 -8.65 9.61 -12.23
N ASN A 388 -9.10 10.59 -11.44
CA ASN A 388 -10.00 10.41 -10.30
C ASN A 388 -11.49 10.33 -10.69
N ASP A 389 -11.81 10.38 -11.98
CA ASP A 389 -13.19 10.36 -12.44
C ASP A 389 -13.82 8.99 -12.21
N ALA A 390 -14.97 8.99 -11.53
CA ALA A 390 -15.80 7.80 -11.41
C ALA A 390 -16.17 7.31 -12.81
N VAL A 391 -16.05 6.01 -13.05
CA VAL A 391 -16.38 5.45 -14.36
C VAL A 391 -17.87 5.62 -14.63
N ALA A 392 -18.21 6.38 -15.66
CA ALA A 392 -19.54 6.38 -16.25
C ALA A 392 -19.77 5.03 -16.95
N CYS A 393 -20.01 3.97 -16.16
CA CYS A 393 -20.24 2.64 -16.70
C CYS A 393 -21.73 2.40 -16.94
N ARG A 394 -22.06 1.94 -18.15
CA ARG A 394 -23.40 1.46 -18.53
C ARG A 394 -23.35 -0.04 -18.78
N VAL A 395 -24.20 -0.80 -18.11
CA VAL A 395 -24.40 -2.23 -18.42
C VAL A 395 -24.96 -2.36 -19.84
N ASP A 396 -24.30 -3.17 -20.66
CA ASP A 396 -24.71 -3.49 -22.02
C ASP A 396 -26.15 -4.02 -22.03
N ASP A 397 -26.95 -3.57 -23.00
CA ASP A 397 -28.37 -3.93 -23.07
C ASP A 397 -28.56 -5.46 -23.18
N ALA A 398 -27.61 -6.17 -23.82
CA ALA A 398 -27.62 -7.63 -23.89
C ALA A 398 -27.37 -8.30 -22.53
N PHE A 399 -26.71 -7.63 -21.60
CA PHE A 399 -26.37 -8.15 -20.27
C PHE A 399 -27.31 -7.63 -19.18
N ARG A 400 -28.10 -6.59 -19.47
CA ARG A 400 -28.92 -5.88 -18.50
C ARG A 400 -29.92 -6.78 -17.77
N LYS A 401 -30.67 -7.62 -18.48
CA LYS A 401 -31.64 -8.54 -17.85
C LYS A 401 -30.97 -9.50 -16.86
N LEU A 402 -29.80 -10.04 -17.22
CA LEU A 402 -29.05 -10.94 -16.34
C LEU A 402 -28.50 -10.19 -15.12
N TRP A 403 -27.94 -9.00 -15.34
CA TRP A 403 -27.42 -8.17 -14.26
C TRP A 403 -28.52 -7.72 -13.30
N ASP A 404 -29.68 -7.26 -13.80
CA ASP A 404 -30.78 -6.79 -12.97
C ASP A 404 -31.27 -7.88 -12.01
N ALA A 405 -31.30 -9.14 -12.46
CA ALA A 405 -31.65 -10.29 -11.63
C ALA A 405 -30.55 -10.71 -10.62
N ASN A 406 -29.31 -10.25 -10.79
CA ASN A 406 -28.14 -10.73 -10.04
C ASN A 406 -27.28 -9.59 -9.46
N LYS A 407 -27.83 -8.37 -9.27
CA LYS A 407 -27.07 -7.19 -8.79
C LYS A 407 -26.37 -7.43 -7.46
N GLY A 408 -27.02 -8.14 -6.53
CA GLY A 408 -26.45 -8.45 -5.22
C GLY A 408 -25.19 -9.35 -5.31
N ILE A 409 -25.08 -10.14 -6.38
CA ILE A 409 -23.93 -11.01 -6.62
C ILE A 409 -22.85 -10.25 -7.39
N LEU A 410 -23.20 -9.64 -8.53
CA LEU A 410 -22.25 -9.02 -9.46
C LEU A 410 -21.72 -7.66 -8.99
N GLY A 411 -22.55 -6.90 -8.27
CA GLY A 411 -22.27 -5.51 -7.90
C GLY A 411 -22.41 -4.53 -9.06
N GLY A 412 -21.79 -3.36 -8.90
CA GLY A 412 -21.75 -2.31 -9.93
C GLY A 412 -20.95 -2.75 -11.16
N CYS A 413 -21.17 -2.09 -12.29
CA CYS A 413 -20.37 -2.33 -13.49
C CYS A 413 -19.07 -1.51 -13.45
N LEU A 414 -17.99 -2.10 -13.94
CA LEU A 414 -16.64 -1.52 -13.89
C LEU A 414 -16.19 -1.00 -15.26
N THR A 415 -16.59 -1.68 -16.33
CA THR A 415 -16.12 -1.38 -17.69
C THR A 415 -17.27 -1.33 -18.68
N PRO A 416 -17.14 -0.65 -19.83
CA PRO A 416 -17.99 -0.91 -20.99
C PRO A 416 -17.88 -2.38 -21.44
N SER A 417 -18.82 -2.87 -22.25
CA SER A 417 -18.63 -4.19 -22.87
C SER A 417 -17.48 -4.16 -23.88
N TYR A 418 -16.72 -5.25 -23.93
CA TYR A 418 -15.53 -5.37 -24.78
C TYR A 418 -15.49 -6.75 -25.47
N PRO A 419 -14.82 -6.86 -26.63
CA PRO A 419 -14.75 -8.11 -27.38
C PRO A 419 -13.90 -9.16 -26.64
N VAL A 420 -14.33 -10.41 -26.72
CA VAL A 420 -13.59 -11.60 -26.29
C VAL A 420 -13.68 -12.68 -27.39
N PRO A 421 -12.83 -13.71 -27.38
CA PRO A 421 -12.96 -14.81 -28.35
C PRO A 421 -14.40 -15.38 -28.39
N GLY A 422 -15.01 -15.33 -29.57
CA GLY A 422 -16.36 -15.83 -29.80
C GLY A 422 -17.50 -15.04 -29.14
N GLY A 423 -17.29 -13.79 -28.73
CA GLY A 423 -18.32 -13.01 -28.07
C GLY A 423 -17.92 -11.64 -27.50
N LYS A 424 -18.65 -11.22 -26.47
CA LYS A 424 -18.39 -10.02 -25.66
C LYS A 424 -18.34 -10.38 -24.18
N ALA A 425 -17.66 -9.56 -23.41
CA ALA A 425 -17.73 -9.60 -21.96
C ALA A 425 -17.86 -8.20 -21.36
N GLN A 426 -18.30 -8.12 -20.12
CA GLN A 426 -18.35 -6.89 -19.34
C GLN A 426 -18.01 -7.18 -17.89
N ASP A 427 -17.21 -6.31 -17.30
CA ASP A 427 -16.71 -6.47 -15.93
C ASP A 427 -17.60 -5.80 -14.89
N PHE A 428 -17.70 -6.46 -13.74
CA PHE A 428 -18.45 -6.02 -12.56
C PHE A 428 -17.58 -6.21 -11.31
N PHE A 429 -17.97 -5.59 -10.21
CA PHE A 429 -17.21 -5.61 -8.96
C PHE A 429 -16.81 -7.03 -8.49
N ASN A 430 -17.69 -8.02 -8.66
CA ASN A 430 -17.49 -9.36 -8.12
C ASN A 430 -17.35 -10.46 -9.19
N GLY A 431 -17.34 -10.09 -10.47
CA GLY A 431 -17.17 -11.05 -11.56
C GLY A 431 -17.39 -10.45 -12.94
N ARG A 432 -17.61 -11.31 -13.92
CA ARG A 432 -17.74 -10.91 -15.32
C ARG A 432 -18.92 -11.60 -15.97
N ILE A 433 -19.69 -10.85 -16.76
CA ILE A 433 -20.68 -11.42 -17.67
C ILE A 433 -20.02 -11.63 -19.02
N PHE A 434 -20.26 -12.80 -19.62
CA PHE A 434 -19.86 -13.15 -20.98
C PHE A 434 -21.09 -13.45 -21.82
N SER A 435 -21.06 -13.14 -23.11
CA SER A 435 -21.99 -13.74 -24.05
C SER A 435 -21.72 -15.24 -24.13
N GLY A 436 -22.76 -16.07 -23.93
CA GLY A 436 -22.70 -17.51 -24.11
C GLY A 436 -23.59 -17.99 -25.26
N PRO A 437 -23.43 -19.24 -25.70
CA PRO A 437 -24.23 -19.83 -26.79
C PRO A 437 -25.73 -19.91 -26.46
N LYS A 438 -26.08 -19.94 -25.17
CA LYS A 438 -27.47 -19.97 -24.66
C LYS A 438 -27.87 -18.65 -23.99
N GLY A 439 -27.28 -17.54 -24.44
CA GLY A 439 -27.41 -16.22 -23.83
C GLY A 439 -26.29 -15.91 -22.83
N PRO A 440 -26.31 -14.72 -22.21
CA PRO A 440 -25.25 -14.27 -21.33
C PRO A 440 -25.16 -15.11 -20.05
N ARG A 441 -23.94 -15.31 -19.55
CA ARG A 441 -23.64 -16.04 -18.31
C ARG A 441 -22.58 -15.31 -17.52
N PHE A 442 -22.66 -15.38 -16.19
CA PHE A 442 -21.63 -14.79 -15.34
C PHE A 442 -20.72 -15.85 -14.71
N VAL A 443 -19.48 -15.42 -14.44
CA VAL A 443 -18.48 -16.19 -13.70
C VAL A 443 -17.89 -15.27 -12.62
N THR A 444 -17.82 -15.77 -11.40
CA THR A 444 -17.52 -14.99 -10.18
C THR A 444 -16.50 -15.71 -9.30
N GLY A 445 -15.92 -14.99 -8.33
CA GLY A 445 -15.11 -15.58 -7.26
C GLY A 445 -13.99 -16.50 -7.70
N ALA A 446 -13.77 -17.58 -6.95
CA ALA A 446 -12.69 -18.55 -7.19
C ALA A 446 -12.85 -19.30 -8.53
N ILE A 447 -14.09 -19.54 -8.98
CA ILE A 447 -14.34 -20.12 -10.30
C ILE A 447 -13.86 -19.14 -11.39
N GLY A 448 -14.11 -17.84 -11.23
CA GLY A 448 -13.57 -16.80 -12.12
C GLY A 448 -12.05 -16.75 -12.15
N GLY A 449 -11.40 -16.96 -11.01
CA GLY A 449 -9.95 -17.10 -10.91
C GLY A 449 -9.43 -18.32 -11.69
N ALA A 450 -10.01 -19.49 -11.45
CA ALA A 450 -9.65 -20.71 -12.18
C ALA A 450 -9.95 -20.62 -13.69
N TYR A 451 -11.03 -19.93 -14.07
CA TYR A 451 -11.37 -19.69 -15.47
C TYR A 451 -10.34 -18.79 -16.15
N THR A 452 -9.89 -17.74 -15.46
CA THR A 452 -8.79 -16.88 -15.91
C THR A 452 -7.50 -17.68 -16.10
N ALA A 453 -7.12 -18.49 -15.10
CA ALA A 453 -5.96 -19.37 -15.19
C ALA A 453 -6.04 -20.37 -16.35
N ALA A 454 -7.25 -20.77 -16.74
CA ALA A 454 -7.50 -21.67 -17.88
C ALA A 454 -7.53 -20.96 -19.25
N GLY A 455 -7.28 -19.65 -19.31
CA GLY A 455 -7.25 -18.85 -20.55
C GLY A 455 -8.57 -18.13 -20.88
N GLY A 456 -9.56 -18.16 -19.98
CA GLY A 456 -10.87 -17.52 -20.19
C GLY A 456 -11.59 -18.04 -21.44
N PRO A 457 -12.35 -17.18 -22.16
CA PRO A 457 -13.12 -17.59 -23.35
C PRO A 457 -12.29 -18.12 -24.52
N GLY A 458 -11.03 -17.69 -24.64
CA GLY A 458 -10.10 -18.21 -25.64
C GLY A 458 -9.35 -19.46 -25.19
N GLY A 459 -9.56 -19.89 -23.95
CA GLY A 459 -8.92 -21.04 -23.35
C GLY A 459 -9.64 -22.35 -23.65
N ARG A 460 -9.10 -23.44 -23.09
CA ARG A 460 -9.57 -24.81 -23.33
C ARG A 460 -11.02 -25.09 -22.94
N LEU A 461 -11.62 -24.25 -22.07
CA LEU A 461 -12.99 -24.41 -21.61
C LEU A 461 -14.02 -23.76 -22.54
N GLY A 462 -13.62 -22.78 -23.36
CA GLY A 462 -14.54 -21.96 -24.13
C GLY A 462 -15.38 -21.03 -23.25
N LYS A 463 -16.54 -20.60 -23.76
CA LYS A 463 -17.44 -19.66 -23.08
C LYS A 463 -18.29 -20.35 -22.00
N PRO A 464 -18.74 -19.63 -20.96
CA PRO A 464 -19.66 -20.17 -19.98
C PRO A 464 -21.03 -20.48 -20.60
N VAL A 465 -21.60 -21.64 -20.23
CA VAL A 465 -22.95 -22.08 -20.65
C VAL A 465 -23.96 -22.07 -19.50
N SER A 466 -23.48 -22.02 -18.24
CA SER A 466 -24.28 -21.83 -17.04
C SER A 466 -23.79 -20.64 -16.22
N ASN A 467 -24.66 -20.14 -15.34
CA ASN A 467 -24.23 -19.32 -14.20
C ASN A 467 -23.64 -20.24 -13.13
N GLU A 468 -23.20 -19.65 -12.01
CA GLU A 468 -22.76 -20.43 -10.87
C GLU A 468 -23.95 -21.15 -10.21
N GLU A 469 -23.88 -22.47 -10.14
CA GLU A 469 -24.93 -23.36 -9.63
C GLU A 469 -24.40 -24.20 -8.45
N PRO A 470 -25.25 -24.66 -7.51
CA PRO A 470 -24.81 -25.61 -6.48
C PRO A 470 -24.39 -26.95 -7.10
N THR A 471 -23.37 -27.59 -6.53
CA THR A 471 -23.04 -28.99 -6.87
C THR A 471 -24.16 -29.93 -6.42
N ARG A 472 -24.23 -31.12 -7.02
CA ARG A 472 -25.28 -32.12 -6.70
C ARG A 472 -25.33 -32.52 -5.22
N ASP A 473 -24.18 -32.54 -4.55
CA ASP A 473 -24.07 -32.83 -3.12
C ASP A 473 -24.32 -31.61 -2.23
N GLY A 474 -24.56 -30.43 -2.82
CA GLY A 474 -24.78 -29.16 -2.12
C GLY A 474 -23.55 -28.58 -1.43
N LYS A 475 -22.39 -29.23 -1.51
CA LYS A 475 -21.17 -28.85 -0.76
C LYS A 475 -20.28 -27.85 -1.49
N GLY A 476 -20.63 -27.52 -2.73
CA GLY A 476 -19.82 -26.68 -3.61
C GLY A 476 -20.63 -25.85 -4.59
N ARG A 477 -19.90 -25.28 -5.54
CA ARG A 477 -20.41 -24.45 -6.63
C ARG A 477 -19.80 -24.92 -7.95
N VAL A 478 -20.54 -24.78 -9.05
CA VAL A 478 -20.10 -25.20 -10.37
C VAL A 478 -20.52 -24.21 -11.44
N ASN A 479 -19.61 -23.92 -12.37
CA ASN A 479 -19.95 -23.32 -13.67
C ASN A 479 -19.64 -24.33 -14.77
N PHE A 480 -20.54 -24.46 -15.73
CA PHE A 480 -20.34 -25.21 -16.95
C PHE A 480 -19.88 -24.28 -18.07
N PHE A 481 -19.01 -24.81 -18.93
CA PHE A 481 -18.45 -24.16 -20.11
C PHE A 481 -18.66 -25.06 -21.33
N GLU A 482 -18.38 -24.55 -22.54
CA GLU A 482 -18.56 -25.28 -23.80
C GLU A 482 -17.80 -26.62 -23.82
N HIS A 483 -16.64 -26.70 -23.15
CA HIS A 483 -15.74 -27.86 -23.20
C HIS A 483 -15.30 -28.34 -21.81
N GLY A 484 -16.13 -28.12 -20.79
CA GLY A 484 -15.88 -28.65 -19.45
C GLY A 484 -16.64 -27.91 -18.36
N ARG A 485 -16.17 -28.03 -17.11
CA ARG A 485 -16.74 -27.33 -15.96
C ARG A 485 -15.66 -26.94 -14.96
N ILE A 486 -15.98 -25.99 -14.10
CA ILE A 486 -15.15 -25.65 -12.95
C ILE A 486 -16.00 -25.86 -11.72
N GLU A 487 -15.53 -26.72 -10.81
CA GLU A 487 -16.17 -26.96 -9.51
C GLU A 487 -15.34 -26.30 -8.41
N TRP A 488 -15.99 -25.70 -7.43
CA TRP A 488 -15.36 -25.12 -6.24
C TRP A 488 -15.95 -25.75 -4.98
N THR A 489 -15.08 -26.10 -4.03
CA THR A 489 -15.47 -26.42 -2.65
C THR A 489 -14.56 -25.71 -1.67
N ALA A 490 -15.01 -25.53 -0.43
CA ALA A 490 -14.19 -24.93 0.63
C ALA A 490 -12.92 -25.75 0.95
N LYS A 491 -12.96 -27.08 0.74
CA LYS A 491 -11.82 -27.97 0.99
C LYS A 491 -10.81 -27.96 -0.14
N ASP A 492 -11.30 -27.97 -1.38
CA ASP A 492 -10.49 -28.29 -2.56
C ASP A 492 -10.17 -27.07 -3.43
N GLY A 493 -10.78 -25.92 -3.15
CA GLY A 493 -10.72 -24.76 -4.02
C GLY A 493 -11.39 -25.01 -5.36
N ALA A 494 -11.08 -24.17 -6.35
CA ALA A 494 -11.62 -24.28 -7.69
C ALA A 494 -10.78 -25.26 -8.55
N LYS A 495 -11.43 -26.25 -9.14
CA LYS A 495 -10.82 -27.29 -9.98
C LYS A 495 -11.46 -27.30 -11.36
N VAL A 496 -10.60 -27.25 -12.39
CA VAL A 496 -11.01 -27.37 -13.79
C VAL A 496 -11.18 -28.85 -14.14
N LEU A 497 -12.37 -29.22 -14.62
CA LEU A 497 -12.75 -30.59 -14.99
C LEU A 497 -13.20 -30.62 -16.46
N LYS A 498 -12.95 -31.74 -17.14
CA LYS A 498 -13.49 -31.99 -18.49
C LYS A 498 -14.96 -32.44 -18.42
#